data_AF-A0ABD6F3W3-F1
#
_entry.id   AF-A0ABD6F3W3-F1
#
_cell.length_a   1.000
_cell.length_b   1.000
_cell.length_c   1.000
_cell.angle_alpha   90.00
_cell.angle_beta   90.00
_cell.angle_gamma   90.00
#
_symmetry.space_group_name_H-M   'P 1'
#
loop_
_entity.id
_entity.type
_entity.pdbx_description
1 polymer ?
#
loop_
_entity_poly.entity_id
_entity_poly.type
_entity_poly.pdbx_seq_one_letter_code
_entity_poly.pdbx_strand_id
1 'polypeptide(L)'
;MLQGGNAVDAAIATIFCIGVMDAHSAGLGGGHMMTIYNVTTRKCSVVDAREVAPGTAHESMYVNRWSESQIGWRAVAVPGEIHGLYSAYIRFGGGTTWNKLVMPTV
;
A
#
# COMPACT_ATOMS: atom_id res chain seq x y z
N MET A 1 -5.99 -17.62 0.60
CA MET A 1 -7.21 -18.36 0.22
C MET A 1 -7.18 -19.83 0.64
N LEU A 2 -6.21 -20.65 0.21
CA LEU A 2 -6.16 -22.08 0.57
C LEU A 2 -6.12 -22.38 2.08
N GLN A 3 -5.60 -21.44 2.88
CA GLN A 3 -5.52 -21.55 4.34
C GLN A 3 -6.66 -20.84 5.09
N GLY A 4 -7.81 -20.60 4.44
CA GLY A 4 -8.99 -20.02 5.06
C GLY A 4 -9.09 -18.49 5.06
N GLY A 5 -8.06 -17.77 4.59
CA GLY A 5 -8.12 -16.32 4.40
C GLY A 5 -8.92 -15.90 3.16
N ASN A 6 -9.48 -14.69 3.18
CA ASN A 6 -10.31 -14.17 2.09
C ASN A 6 -9.50 -13.46 0.98
N ALA A 7 -10.18 -12.79 0.06
CA ALA A 7 -9.55 -12.06 -1.05
C ALA A 7 -8.63 -10.91 -0.57
N VAL A 8 -8.99 -10.22 0.52
CA VAL A 8 -8.19 -9.12 1.08
C VAL A 8 -6.91 -9.66 1.70
N ASP A 9 -7.00 -10.74 2.50
CA ASP A 9 -5.82 -11.42 3.06
C ASP A 9 -4.84 -11.86 1.95
N ALA A 10 -5.37 -12.44 0.86
CA ALA A 10 -4.56 -12.87 -0.26
C ALA A 10 -3.92 -11.70 -1.01
N ALA A 11 -4.65 -10.59 -1.20
CA ALA A 11 -4.11 -9.38 -1.82
C ALA A 11 -2.95 -8.81 -0.99
N ILE A 12 -3.11 -8.69 0.33
CA ILE A 12 -2.07 -8.19 1.23
C ILE A 12 -0.80 -9.05 1.14
N ALA A 13 -0.92 -10.39 1.26
CA ALA A 13 0.23 -11.28 1.16
C ALA A 13 0.93 -11.18 -0.22
N THR A 14 0.14 -11.00 -1.29
CA THR A 14 0.68 -10.82 -2.65
C THR A 14 1.44 -9.51 -2.79
N ILE A 15 0.92 -8.42 -2.21
CA ILE A 15 1.57 -7.11 -2.24
C ILE A 15 2.93 -7.14 -1.53
N PHE A 16 3.02 -7.82 -0.37
CA PHE A 16 4.32 -8.05 0.27
C PHE A 16 5.29 -8.79 -0.67
N CYS A 17 4.84 -9.89 -1.28
CA CYS A 17 5.65 -10.66 -2.23
C CYS A 17 6.11 -9.81 -3.43
N ILE A 18 5.22 -9.01 -4.04
CA ILE A 18 5.56 -8.09 -5.13
C ILE A 18 6.61 -7.07 -4.67
N GLY A 19 6.52 -6.57 -3.44
CA GLY A 19 7.53 -5.65 -2.88
C GLY A 19 8.96 -6.21 -2.83
N VAL A 20 9.12 -7.53 -2.87
CA VAL A 20 10.43 -8.22 -2.94
C VAL A 20 10.76 -8.63 -4.38
N MET A 21 9.81 -9.28 -5.06
CA MET A 21 10.04 -9.85 -6.39
C MET A 21 10.09 -8.79 -7.50
N ASP A 22 9.39 -7.68 -7.31
CA ASP A 22 9.29 -6.57 -8.26
C ASP A 22 9.49 -5.21 -7.56
N ALA A 23 10.56 -5.12 -6.77
CA ALA A 23 10.85 -3.99 -5.87
C ALA A 23 11.02 -2.64 -6.59
N HIS A 24 11.24 -2.62 -7.90
CA HIS A 24 11.34 -1.38 -8.68
C HIS A 24 9.96 -0.77 -9.01
N SER A 25 8.89 -1.56 -8.93
CA SER A 25 7.52 -1.17 -9.30
C SER A 25 6.68 -0.79 -8.09
N ALA A 26 6.76 -1.57 -7.01
CA ALA A 26 5.95 -1.40 -5.81
C ALA A 26 6.69 -1.84 -4.55
N GLY A 27 6.25 -1.37 -3.40
CA GLY A 27 6.80 -1.77 -2.12
C GLY A 27 6.38 -0.86 -0.97
N LEU A 28 6.94 -1.13 0.21
CA LEU A 28 6.54 -0.48 1.45
C LEU A 28 6.83 1.04 1.49
N GLY A 29 7.70 1.51 0.60
CA GLY A 29 8.07 2.92 0.47
C GLY A 29 7.12 3.78 -0.37
N GLY A 30 6.03 3.20 -0.90
CA GLY A 30 5.07 3.93 -1.73
C GLY A 30 3.65 3.96 -1.15
N GLY A 31 2.66 3.76 -2.01
CA GLY A 31 1.25 3.68 -1.67
C GLY A 31 0.43 2.91 -2.70
N HIS A 32 -0.83 2.65 -2.37
CA HIS A 32 -1.75 1.90 -3.23
C HIS A 32 -3.18 2.44 -3.16
N MET A 33 -4.01 1.97 -4.09
CA MET A 33 -5.45 2.04 -3.99
C MET A 33 -6.03 0.63 -4.09
N MET A 34 -6.87 0.24 -3.14
CA MET A 34 -7.48 -1.08 -3.10
C MET A 34 -9.00 -0.96 -3.19
N THR A 35 -9.56 -1.42 -4.31
CA THR A 35 -11.01 -1.51 -4.49
C THR A 35 -11.49 -2.87 -4.01
N ILE A 36 -12.41 -2.86 -3.04
CA ILE A 36 -12.91 -4.05 -2.36
C ILE A 36 -14.42 -4.13 -2.61
N TYR A 37 -14.86 -5.25 -3.17
CA TYR A 37 -16.27 -5.58 -3.27
C TYR A 37 -16.65 -6.63 -2.23
N ASN A 38 -17.59 -6.30 -1.35
CA ASN A 38 -18.14 -7.24 -0.38
C ASN A 38 -19.44 -7.84 -0.94
N VAL A 39 -19.41 -9.14 -1.26
CA VAL A 39 -20.55 -9.86 -1.86
C VAL A 39 -21.76 -9.97 -0.92
N THR A 40 -21.53 -10.09 0.39
CA THR A 40 -22.58 -10.24 1.40
C THR A 40 -23.36 -8.94 1.56
N THR A 41 -22.65 -7.80 1.61
CA THR A 41 -23.30 -6.48 1.74
C THR A 41 -23.63 -5.84 0.39
N ARG A 42 -23.12 -6.40 -0.73
CA ARG A 42 -23.18 -5.84 -2.08
C ARG A 42 -22.69 -4.40 -2.17
N LYS A 43 -21.60 -4.10 -1.45
CA LYS A 43 -21.01 -2.75 -1.41
C LYS A 43 -19.58 -2.77 -1.92
N CYS A 44 -19.22 -1.72 -2.66
CA CYS A 44 -17.84 -1.40 -2.97
C CYS A 44 -17.28 -0.45 -1.90
N SER A 45 -16.01 -0.63 -1.55
CA SER A 45 -15.24 0.29 -0.73
C SER A 45 -13.87 0.46 -1.34
N VAL A 46 -13.26 1.62 -1.15
CA VAL A 46 -11.90 1.90 -1.62
C VAL A 46 -11.06 2.25 -0.40
N VAL A 47 -9.92 1.59 -0.27
CA VAL A 47 -8.84 2.05 0.60
C VAL A 47 -7.90 2.85 -0.28
N ASP A 48 -7.88 4.17 -0.06
CA ASP A 48 -6.91 5.07 -0.68
C ASP A 48 -5.76 5.27 0.29
N ALA A 49 -4.62 4.69 -0.06
CA ALA A 49 -3.36 4.77 0.68
C ALA A 49 -2.26 5.38 -0.20
N ARG A 50 -2.66 6.26 -1.12
CA ARG A 50 -1.72 7.05 -1.92
C ARG A 50 -0.87 7.94 -1.01
N GLU A 51 0.36 8.15 -1.42
CA GLU A 51 1.29 9.03 -0.72
C GLU A 51 0.78 10.48 -0.74
N VAL A 52 1.16 11.22 0.30
CA VAL A 52 0.83 12.64 0.44
C VAL A 52 2.09 13.48 0.50
N ALA A 53 2.01 14.71 -0.01
CA ALA A 53 3.10 15.67 0.14
C ALA A 53 3.39 15.90 1.63
N PRO A 54 4.66 15.92 2.06
CA PRO A 54 5.01 16.19 3.44
C PRO A 54 4.55 17.59 3.85
N GLY A 55 4.32 17.83 5.15
CA GLY A 55 3.79 19.11 5.65
C GLY A 55 4.68 20.34 5.39
N THR A 56 5.95 20.12 5.05
CA THR A 56 6.91 21.16 4.66
C THR A 56 6.98 21.39 3.14
N ALA A 57 6.24 20.63 2.34
CA ALA A 57 6.16 20.82 0.90
C ALA A 57 5.48 22.16 0.55
N HIS A 58 5.91 22.76 -0.55
CA HIS A 58 5.34 24.00 -1.06
C HIS A 58 5.41 24.04 -2.60
N GLU A 59 4.54 24.84 -3.21
CA GLU A 59 4.34 24.87 -4.67
C GLU A 59 5.63 25.06 -5.48
N SER A 60 6.52 25.94 -5.01
CA SER A 60 7.75 26.31 -5.72
C SER A 60 8.95 25.40 -5.45
N MET A 61 8.81 24.30 -4.70
CA MET A 61 9.96 23.52 -4.19
C MET A 61 10.86 22.91 -5.28
N TYR A 62 10.35 22.80 -6.52
CA TYR A 62 11.08 22.27 -7.67
C TYR A 62 11.37 23.30 -8.78
N VAL A 63 11.05 24.58 -8.58
CA VAL A 63 11.37 25.63 -9.57
C VAL A 63 12.89 25.67 -9.78
N ASN A 64 13.32 25.54 -11.03
CA ASN A 64 14.73 25.42 -11.45
C ASN A 64 15.49 24.22 -10.83
N ARG A 65 14.77 23.22 -10.31
CA ARG A 65 15.31 22.04 -9.61
C ARG A 65 14.55 20.77 -10.01
N TRP A 66 14.22 20.64 -11.30
CA TRP A 66 13.41 19.53 -11.83
C TRP A 66 13.95 18.14 -11.45
N SER A 67 15.26 17.91 -11.54
CA SER A 67 15.84 16.61 -11.21
C SER A 67 15.57 16.18 -9.76
N GLU A 68 15.44 17.14 -8.85
CA GLU A 68 15.16 16.89 -7.43
C GLU A 68 13.70 16.44 -7.18
N SER A 69 12.80 16.53 -8.18
CA SER A 69 11.44 15.98 -8.12
C SER A 69 11.37 14.50 -8.48
N GLN A 70 12.46 13.94 -9.01
CA GLN A 70 12.55 12.54 -9.44
C GLN A 70 13.59 11.74 -8.65
N ILE A 71 14.71 12.38 -8.31
CA ILE A 71 15.87 11.73 -7.69
C ILE A 71 16.26 12.46 -6.41
N GLY A 72 16.48 11.68 -5.36
CA GLY A 72 16.87 12.18 -4.04
C GLY A 72 15.69 12.32 -3.08
N TRP A 73 16.00 12.64 -1.83
CA TRP A 73 15.03 12.63 -0.73
C TRP A 73 13.86 13.61 -0.89
N ARG A 74 14.04 14.70 -1.65
CA ARG A 74 12.99 15.70 -1.86
C ARG A 74 11.83 15.15 -2.68
N ALA A 75 12.10 14.20 -3.58
CA ALA A 75 11.11 13.52 -4.40
C ALA A 75 10.21 12.55 -3.60
N VAL A 76 10.57 12.24 -2.36
CA VAL A 76 9.84 11.27 -1.52
C VAL A 76 8.61 11.93 -0.87
N ALA A 77 7.43 11.43 -1.21
CA ALA A 77 6.19 11.71 -0.50
C ALA A 77 6.06 10.80 0.74
N VAL A 78 5.12 11.09 1.65
CA VAL A 78 4.90 10.28 2.86
C VAL A 78 4.28 8.93 2.46
N PRO A 79 4.96 7.79 2.68
CA PRO A 79 4.46 6.48 2.26
C PRO A 79 3.17 6.09 3.00
N GLY A 80 2.19 5.58 2.25
CA GLY A 80 0.89 5.15 2.77
C GLY A 80 0.70 3.63 2.83
N GLU A 81 1.57 2.86 2.16
CA GLU A 81 1.37 1.44 1.86
C GLU A 81 0.99 0.59 3.10
N ILE A 82 1.85 0.56 4.11
CA ILE A 82 1.64 -0.26 5.32
C ILE A 82 0.37 0.15 6.07
N HIS A 83 0.10 1.45 6.17
CA HIS A 83 -1.10 1.94 6.84
C HIS A 83 -2.38 1.52 6.10
N GLY A 84 -2.36 1.60 4.76
CA GLY A 84 -3.44 1.13 3.91
C GLY A 84 -3.70 -0.37 4.05
N LEU A 85 -2.64 -1.18 3.96
CA LEU A 85 -2.74 -2.64 4.06
C LEU A 85 -3.26 -3.07 5.43
N TYR A 86 -2.77 -2.46 6.50
CA TYR A 86 -3.24 -2.75 7.85
C TYR A 86 -4.68 -2.28 8.08
N SER A 87 -5.06 -1.12 7.53
CA SER A 87 -6.45 -0.65 7.57
C SER A 87 -7.41 -1.59 6.83
N ALA A 88 -7.00 -2.09 5.66
CA ALA A 88 -7.74 -3.09 4.89
C ALA A 88 -7.86 -4.41 5.67
N TYR A 89 -6.76 -4.86 6.29
CA TYR A 89 -6.71 -6.04 7.13
C TYR A 89 -7.70 -5.98 8.30
N ILE A 90 -7.69 -4.89 9.06
CA ILE A 90 -8.58 -4.74 10.24
C ILE A 90 -10.05 -4.66 9.83
N ARG A 91 -10.37 -4.00 8.70
CA ARG A 91 -11.76 -3.77 8.28
C ARG A 91 -12.37 -4.91 7.46
N PHE A 92 -11.56 -5.58 6.65
CA PHE A 92 -12.02 -6.50 5.62
C PHE A 92 -11.28 -7.84 5.61
N GLY A 93 -10.32 -8.06 6.52
CA GLY A 93 -9.56 -9.31 6.62
C GLY A 93 -10.45 -10.52 6.90
N GLY A 94 -10.00 -11.69 6.44
CA GLY A 94 -10.74 -12.95 6.55
C GLY A 94 -10.49 -13.70 7.86
N GLY A 95 -9.80 -13.10 8.83
CA GLY A 95 -9.45 -13.72 10.11
C GLY A 95 -8.09 -14.40 10.14
N THR A 96 -7.30 -14.32 9.06
CA THR A 96 -5.88 -14.73 9.07
C THR A 96 -5.07 -13.83 10.00
N THR A 97 -4.02 -14.32 10.67
CA THR A 97 -3.15 -13.45 11.47
C THR A 97 -2.23 -12.63 10.58
N TRP A 98 -1.97 -11.37 10.94
CA TRP A 98 -1.05 -10.50 10.19
C TRP A 98 0.30 -11.15 9.91
N ASN A 99 0.87 -11.83 10.91
CA ASN A 99 2.13 -12.55 10.77
C ASN A 99 2.10 -13.57 9.61
N LYS A 100 1.01 -14.33 9.47
CA LYS A 100 0.88 -15.31 8.37
C LYS A 100 0.83 -14.66 6.98
N LEU A 101 0.47 -13.39 6.88
CA LEU A 101 0.46 -12.66 5.61
C LEU A 101 1.85 -12.16 5.20
N VAL A 102 2.71 -11.88 6.19
CA VAL A 102 4.05 -11.31 5.97
C VAL A 102 5.14 -12.39 5.90
N MET A 103 5.04 -13.43 6.74
CA MET A 103 6.07 -14.47 6.87
C MET A 103 6.52 -15.14 5.55
N PRO A 104 5.66 -15.35 4.52
CA PRO A 104 6.11 -15.92 3.27
C PRO A 104 7.13 -15.06 2.49
N THR A 105 7.26 -13.78 2.84
CA THR A 105 8.10 -12.78 2.16
C THR A 105 9.39 -12.45 2.92
N VAL A 106 9.52 -12.95 4.17
CA VAL A 106 10.71 -12.78 5.02
C VAL A 106 11.65 -13.96 4.83
#